data_AF-A0A661DKM9-F1
#
_entry.id   AF-A0A661DKM9-F1
#
_cell.length_a   1.000
_cell.length_b   1.000
_cell.length_c   1.000
_cell.angle_alpha   90.00
_cell.angle_beta   90.00
_cell.angle_gamma   90.00
#
_symmetry.space_group_name_H-M   'P 1'
#
loop_
_entity.id
_entity.type
_entity.pdbx_description
1 polymer ?
#
loop_
_entity_poly.entity_id
_entity_poly.type
_entity_poly.pdbx_seq_one_letter_code
_entity_poly.pdbx_strand_id
1 'polypeptide(L)'
;MFVYQSHQRLLGLIISLCIFISLPLLADLSITEELLDKIEAKYNKFSRQRVTLWQELVSTSDNLTDIEKLELVNKFFNSNVLF
;
A
#
# COMPACT_ATOMS: atom_id res chain seq x y z
N MET A 1 -6.04 -5.82 45.59
CA MET A 1 -6.94 -6.21 44.47
C MET A 1 -7.33 -5.03 43.58
N PHE A 2 -7.63 -3.84 44.13
CA PHE A 2 -8.07 -2.65 43.38
C PHE A 2 -7.03 -2.10 42.38
N VAL A 3 -5.74 -2.07 42.76
CA VAL A 3 -4.64 -1.57 41.91
C VAL A 3 -4.39 -2.48 40.69
N TYR A 4 -4.42 -3.80 40.90
CA TYR A 4 -4.28 -4.80 39.83
C TYR A 4 -5.38 -4.68 38.77
N GLN A 5 -6.62 -4.43 39.21
CA GLN A 5 -7.77 -4.26 38.34
C GLN A 5 -7.70 -2.95 37.52
N SER A 6 -7.08 -1.91 38.06
CA SER A 6 -6.82 -0.64 37.36
C SER A 6 -5.78 -0.82 36.24
N HIS A 7 -4.68 -1.54 36.51
CA HIS A 7 -3.66 -1.84 35.50
C HIS A 7 -4.21 -2.70 34.35
N GLN A 8 -5.10 -3.65 34.62
CA GLN A 8 -5.75 -4.45 33.58
C GLN A 8 -6.66 -3.62 32.67
N ARG A 9 -7.40 -2.64 33.23
CA ARG A 9 -8.21 -1.71 32.45
C ARG A 9 -7.34 -0.78 31.60
N LEU A 10 -6.24 -0.28 32.17
CA LEU A 10 -5.28 0.57 31.46
C LEU A 10 -4.63 -0.19 30.30
N LEU A 11 -4.22 -1.44 30.51
CA LEU A 11 -3.67 -2.30 29.46
C LEU A 11 -4.69 -2.54 28.34
N GLY A 12 -5.96 -2.82 28.69
CA GLY A 12 -7.03 -2.94 27.71
C GLY A 12 -7.22 -1.69 26.85
N LEU A 13 -7.16 -0.50 27.47
CA LEU A 13 -7.25 0.79 26.76
C LEU A 13 -6.04 1.01 25.85
N ILE A 14 -4.83 0.67 26.31
CA ILE A 14 -3.61 0.78 25.49
C ILE A 14 -3.69 -0.16 24.28
N ILE A 15 -4.11 -1.41 24.47
CA ILE A 15 -4.26 -2.38 23.38
C ILE A 15 -5.32 -1.91 22.38
N SER A 16 -6.47 -1.44 22.87
CA SER A 16 -7.53 -0.90 22.00
C SER A 16 -7.07 0.33 21.22
N LEU A 17 -6.28 1.21 21.83
CA LEU A 17 -5.71 2.38 21.18
C LEU A 17 -4.68 1.98 20.12
N CYS A 18 -3.80 1.02 20.41
CA CYS A 18 -2.84 0.48 19.44
C CYS A 18 -3.54 -0.14 18.23
N ILE A 19 -4.60 -0.92 18.44
CA ILE A 19 -5.39 -1.50 17.35
C ILE A 19 -6.05 -0.40 16.51
N PHE A 20 -6.64 0.62 17.16
CA PHE A 20 -7.28 1.72 16.44
C PHE A 20 -6.29 2.54 15.61
N ILE A 21 -5.08 2.79 16.14
CA ILE A 21 -4.00 3.48 15.43
C ILE A 21 -3.43 2.63 14.28
N SER A 22 -3.61 1.31 14.31
CA SER A 22 -3.17 0.40 13.24
C SER A 22 -4.19 0.21 12.10
N LEU A 23 -5.42 0.73 12.23
CA LEU A 23 -6.43 0.66 11.16
C LEU A 23 -6.07 1.40 9.85
N PRO A 24 -5.36 2.55 9.83
CA PRO A 24 -5.01 3.23 8.59
C PRO A 24 -3.84 2.58 7.81
N LEU A 25 -3.57 1.28 7.99
CA LEU A 25 -2.56 0.56 7.19
C LEU A 25 -2.97 0.27 5.73
N LEU A 26 -4.04 0.90 5.24
CA LEU A 26 -4.33 0.94 3.81
C LEU A 26 -3.37 1.94 3.16
N ALA A 27 -2.19 1.47 2.78
CA ALA A 27 -1.25 2.23 1.98
C ALA A 27 -1.83 2.38 0.57
N ASP A 28 -2.54 3.47 0.33
CA ASP A 28 -2.99 3.85 -1.01
C ASP A 28 -1.76 4.31 -1.81
N LEU A 29 -1.53 3.69 -2.98
CA LEU A 29 -0.46 4.10 -3.89
C LEU A 29 -0.90 5.36 -4.64
N SER A 30 -0.89 6.50 -3.93
CA SER A 30 -1.27 7.79 -4.48
C SER A 30 -0.10 8.40 -5.26
N ILE A 31 0.14 7.89 -6.47
CA ILE A 31 1.04 8.53 -7.43
C ILE A 31 0.29 9.73 -8.03
N THR A 32 0.74 10.94 -7.72
CA THR A 32 0.12 12.19 -8.18
C THR A 32 0.59 12.57 -9.58
N GLU A 33 -0.21 13.35 -10.30
CA GLU A 33 0.20 13.93 -11.59
C GLU A 33 1.49 14.75 -11.47
N GLU A 34 1.67 15.49 -10.38
CA GLU A 34 2.90 16.25 -10.13
C GLU A 34 4.14 15.32 -10.08
N LEU A 35 4.00 14.14 -9.48
CA LEU A 35 5.07 13.15 -9.44
C LEU A 35 5.31 12.54 -10.83
N LEU A 36 4.24 12.25 -11.58
CA LEU A 36 4.34 11.75 -12.96
C LEU A 36 5.05 12.75 -13.88
N ASP A 37 4.74 14.04 -13.77
CA ASP A 37 5.38 15.11 -14.52
C ASP A 37 6.87 15.22 -14.16
N LYS A 38 7.21 15.10 -12.87
CA LYS A 38 8.62 15.04 -12.41
C LYS A 38 9.36 13.83 -12.98
N ILE A 39 8.71 12.67 -13.03
CA ILE A 39 9.29 11.44 -13.60
C ILE A 39 9.51 11.59 -15.11
N GLU A 40 8.52 12.14 -15.82
CA GLU A 40 8.62 12.39 -17.26
C GLU A 40 9.76 13.35 -17.59
N ALA A 41 9.82 14.47 -16.88
CA ALA A 41 10.85 15.50 -17.07
C ALA A 41 12.26 14.97 -16.75
N LYS A 42 12.40 14.12 -15.73
CA LYS A 42 13.70 13.58 -15.30
C LYS A 42 14.20 12.43 -16.17
N TYR A 43 13.30 11.60 -16.71
CA TYR A 43 13.67 10.38 -17.41
C TYR A 43 13.19 10.37 -18.87
N ASN A 44 11.87 10.27 -19.08
CA ASN A 44 11.17 10.37 -20.38
C ASN A 44 9.69 9.95 -20.23
N LYS A 45 8.90 10.16 -21.28
CA LYS A 45 7.48 9.75 -21.37
C LYS A 45 7.23 8.25 -21.10
N PHE A 46 8.16 7.37 -21.45
CA PHE A 46 7.98 5.94 -21.22
C PHE A 46 8.11 5.58 -19.74
N SER A 47 8.94 6.32 -18.99
CA SER A 47 9.04 6.18 -17.54
C SER A 47 7.76 6.61 -16.83
N ARG A 48 7.12 7.70 -17.28
CA ARG A 48 5.76 8.06 -16.83
C ARG A 48 4.79 6.92 -17.10
N GLN A 49 4.74 6.43 -18.34
CA GLN A 49 3.83 5.37 -18.74
C GLN A 49 3.97 4.09 -17.90
N ARG A 50 5.20 3.63 -17.61
CA ARG A 50 5.42 2.44 -16.75
C ARG A 50 4.87 2.63 -15.34
N VAL A 51 5.03 3.83 -14.79
CA VAL A 51 4.55 4.16 -13.45
C VAL A 51 3.02 4.29 -13.42
N THR A 52 2.41 4.88 -14.44
CA THR A 52 0.95 4.90 -14.62
C THR A 52 0.37 3.49 -14.73
N LEU A 53 0.99 2.61 -15.53
CA LEU A 53 0.56 1.20 -15.66
C LEU A 53 0.66 0.44 -14.32
N TRP A 54 1.68 0.75 -13.52
CA TRP A 54 1.82 0.15 -12.19
C TRP A 54 0.76 0.68 -11.21
N GLN A 55 0.43 1.97 -11.27
CA GLN A 55 -0.65 2.55 -10.48
C GLN A 55 -2.00 1.90 -10.83
N GLU A 56 -2.27 1.71 -12.13
CA GLU A 56 -3.47 1.02 -12.61
C GLU A 56 -3.54 -0.42 -12.09
N LEU A 57 -2.43 -1.17 -12.16
CA LEU A 57 -2.33 -2.53 -11.62
C LEU A 57 -2.74 -2.58 -10.15
N VAL A 58 -2.22 -1.67 -9.32
CA VAL A 58 -2.54 -1.65 -7.88
C VAL A 58 -4.01 -1.31 -7.67
N SER A 59 -4.52 -0.25 -8.31
CA SER A 59 -5.91 0.20 -8.15
C SER A 59 -6.98 -0.80 -8.61
N THR A 60 -6.64 -1.68 -9.56
CA THR A 60 -7.58 -2.67 -10.11
C THR A 60 -7.53 -4.01 -9.36
N SER A 61 -6.57 -4.19 -8.45
CA SER A 61 -6.28 -5.47 -7.79
C SER A 61 -6.88 -5.62 -6.37
N ASP A 62 -7.62 -4.63 -5.87
CA ASP A 62 -8.08 -4.58 -4.48
C ASP A 62 -8.89 -5.83 -4.06
N ASN A 63 -9.73 -6.33 -4.97
CA ASN A 63 -10.64 -7.45 -4.73
C ASN A 63 -10.01 -8.84 -4.92
N LEU A 64 -8.72 -8.91 -5.24
CA LEU A 64 -8.02 -10.18 -5.43
C LEU A 64 -7.59 -10.79 -4.10
N THR A 65 -7.59 -12.13 -4.04
CA THR A 65 -6.94 -12.88 -2.95
C THR A 65 -5.44 -12.63 -2.97
N ASP A 66 -4.77 -12.91 -1.85
CA ASP A 66 -3.32 -12.71 -1.73
C ASP A 66 -2.53 -13.48 -2.79
N ILE A 67 -2.95 -14.72 -3.12
CA ILE A 67 -2.26 -15.52 -4.14
C ILE A 67 -2.43 -14.93 -5.54
N GLU A 68 -3.64 -14.46 -5.89
CA GLU A 68 -3.92 -13.81 -7.17
C GLU A 68 -3.15 -12.51 -7.31
N LYS A 69 -3.01 -11.73 -6.23
CA LYS A 69 -2.17 -10.52 -6.19
C LYS A 69 -0.72 -10.85 -6.49
N LEU A 70 -0.16 -11.88 -5.83
CA LEU A 70 1.22 -12.30 -6.03
C LEU A 70 1.47 -12.74 -7.48
N GLU A 71 0.57 -13.53 -8.05
CA GLU A 71 0.67 -13.98 -9.45
C GLU A 71 0.56 -12.82 -10.44
N LEU A 72 -0.40 -11.93 -10.24
CA LEU A 72 -0.64 -10.78 -11.10
C LEU A 72 0.55 -9.81 -11.10
N VAL A 73 1.06 -9.47 -9.91
CA VAL A 73 2.25 -8.62 -9.76
C VAL A 73 3.46 -9.27 -10.43
N ASN A 74 3.69 -10.56 -10.21
CA ASN A 74 4.80 -11.28 -10.83
C ASN A 74 4.69 -11.26 -12.36
N LYS A 75 3.51 -11.54 -12.91
CA LYS A 75 3.25 -11.49 -14.35
C LYS A 75 3.46 -10.09 -14.92
N PHE A 76 2.98 -9.06 -14.24
CA PHE A 76 3.13 -7.67 -14.66
C PHE A 76 4.60 -7.29 -14.79
N PHE A 77 5.40 -7.51 -13.75
CA PHE A 77 6.82 -7.12 -13.75
C PHE A 77 7.62 -7.92 -14.79
N ASN A 78 7.37 -9.22 -14.93
CA ASN A 78 8.02 -10.04 -15.96
C ASN A 78 7.66 -9.62 -17.40
N SER A 79 6.54 -8.93 -17.60
CA SER A 79 6.10 -8.47 -18.93
C SER A 79 6.48 -7.02 -19.24
N ASN A 80 6.71 -6.18 -18.22
CA ASN A 80 6.84 -4.73 -18.36
C ASN A 80 8.19 -4.17 -17.89
N VAL A 81 8.96 -4.93 -17.10
CA VAL A 81 10.19 -4.42 -16.49
C VAL A 81 11.45 -5.01 -17.11
N LEU A 82 11.49 -6.28 -17.55
CA LEU A 82 12.60 -6.88 -18.29
C LEU A 82 12.28 -8.35 -18.64
N PHE A 83 12.65 -8.80 -19.83
CA PHE A 83 13.92 -9.53 -20.05
C PHE A 83 14.48 -9.19 -21.44
#